data_AF-A0A1X2GNG8-F1
#
_entry.id   AF-A0A1X2GNG8-F1
#
_cell.length_a   1.000
_cell.length_b   1.000
_cell.length_c   1.000
_cell.angle_alpha   90.00
_cell.angle_beta   90.00
_cell.angle_gamma   90.00
#
_symmetry.space_group_name_H-M   'P 1'
#
loop_
_entity.id
_entity.type
_entity.pdbx_description
1 polymer ?
#
loop_
_entity_poly.entity_id
_entity_poly.type
_entity_poly.pdbx_seq_one_letter_code
_entity_poly.pdbx_strand_id
1 'polypeptide(L)'
;MNSLRRPSDNDYKQRILQIEDLKYFLSTANDRWCTPVHSPQYQICTFPLPTGDQISCVLWNNLYYITGTDIVRSLVFRFHAFGRPVQNLKKFEEGVFSDLRNLKPGQDASLEEPRSEFLDVLYKNNCIRTKKKQKVFYWFSVPHDRLFLDALERDLKREKLGIEATSCAVSNPALSLTLDSTQEAFEQIRKSFSLLPFTTLFADK
;
A
#
# COMPACT_ATOMS: atom_id res chain seq x y z
N MET A 1 -7.91 -20.36 -2.09
CA MET A 1 -7.60 -18.96 -2.45
C MET A 1 -8.60 -18.56 -3.52
N ASN A 2 -9.50 -17.61 -3.25
CA ASN A 2 -10.40 -17.11 -4.28
C ASN A 2 -9.56 -16.33 -5.29
N SER A 3 -9.38 -16.91 -6.49
CA SER A 3 -8.74 -16.19 -7.59
C SER A 3 -9.63 -15.00 -7.96
N LEU A 4 -9.05 -13.79 -7.96
CA LEU A 4 -9.76 -12.63 -8.48
C LEU A 4 -10.13 -12.88 -9.95
N ARG A 5 -11.34 -12.47 -10.32
CA ARG A 5 -11.78 -12.50 -11.72
C ARG A 5 -10.85 -11.60 -12.54
N ARG A 6 -10.33 -12.11 -13.66
CA ARG A 6 -9.50 -11.33 -14.59
C ARG A 6 -10.21 -10.00 -14.94
N PRO A 7 -9.54 -8.83 -14.79
CA PRO A 7 -10.10 -7.52 -15.11
C PRO A 7 -10.57 -7.42 -16.55
N SER A 8 -11.66 -6.69 -16.78
CA SER A 8 -12.22 -6.45 -18.12
C SER A 8 -12.72 -5.01 -18.27
N ASP A 9 -13.03 -4.57 -19.48
CA ASP A 9 -13.58 -3.22 -19.65
C ASP A 9 -15.04 -3.11 -19.13
N ASN A 10 -15.75 -4.23 -19.02
CA ASN A 10 -17.11 -4.28 -18.46
C ASN A 10 -17.16 -3.93 -16.98
N ASP A 11 -16.10 -4.23 -16.22
CA ASP A 11 -16.00 -3.94 -14.78
C ASP A 11 -15.15 -2.68 -14.48
N TYR A 12 -14.80 -1.91 -15.51
CA TYR A 12 -13.96 -0.71 -15.39
C TYR A 12 -14.43 0.25 -14.30
N LYS A 13 -15.70 0.67 -14.33
CA LYS A 13 -16.24 1.63 -13.35
C LYS A 13 -16.13 1.12 -11.93
N GLN A 14 -16.45 -0.15 -11.71
CA GLN A 14 -16.35 -0.79 -10.39
C GLN A 14 -14.89 -0.84 -9.91
N ARG A 15 -13.96 -1.17 -10.80
CA ARG A 15 -12.53 -1.20 -10.47
C ARG A 15 -11.96 0.18 -10.14
N ILE A 16 -12.41 1.25 -10.82
CA ILE A 16 -11.99 2.61 -10.48
C ILE A 16 -12.50 3.01 -9.09
N LEU A 17 -13.79 2.76 -8.80
CA LEU A 17 -14.36 2.99 -7.46
C LEU A 17 -13.59 2.22 -6.37
N GLN A 18 -13.22 0.97 -6.63
CA GLN A 18 -12.40 0.17 -5.73
C GLN A 18 -11.04 0.82 -5.41
N ILE A 19 -10.41 1.47 -6.38
CA ILE A 19 -9.15 2.22 -6.16
C ILE A 19 -9.42 3.46 -5.30
N GLU A 20 -10.50 4.19 -5.57
CA GLU A 20 -10.90 5.37 -4.81
C GLU A 20 -11.24 5.04 -3.36
N ASP A 21 -12.00 3.97 -3.12
CA ASP A 21 -12.35 3.49 -1.78
C ASP A 21 -11.10 3.12 -0.97
N LEU A 22 -10.15 2.42 -1.60
CA LEU A 22 -8.89 2.09 -0.95
C LEU A 22 -8.07 3.35 -0.64
N LYS A 23 -7.99 4.30 -1.58
CA LYS A 23 -7.29 5.58 -1.34
C LYS A 23 -7.94 6.36 -0.19
N TYR A 24 -9.26 6.42 -0.17
CA TYR A 24 -10.01 7.04 0.92
C TYR A 24 -9.70 6.38 2.26
N PHE A 25 -9.70 5.05 2.32
CA PHE A 25 -9.30 4.31 3.51
C PHE A 25 -7.86 4.65 3.93
N LEU A 26 -6.89 4.59 3.01
CA LEU A 26 -5.49 4.91 3.32
C LEU A 26 -5.31 6.34 3.86
N SER A 27 -6.15 7.28 3.41
CA SER A 27 -6.11 8.67 3.87
C SER A 27 -6.86 8.96 5.18
N THR A 28 -7.83 8.13 5.57
CA THR A 28 -8.75 8.43 6.70
C THR A 28 -8.79 7.37 7.79
N ALA A 29 -8.12 6.23 7.62
CA ALA A 29 -8.21 5.13 8.58
C ALA A 29 -7.72 5.50 9.98
N ASN A 30 -6.82 6.47 10.11
CA ASN A 30 -6.34 7.02 11.38
C ASN A 30 -7.36 7.94 12.08
N ASP A 31 -8.32 8.53 11.35
CA ASP A 31 -9.28 9.50 11.89
C ASP A 31 -10.57 8.86 12.42
N ARG A 32 -10.83 7.60 12.07
CA ARG A 32 -12.06 6.85 12.46
C ARG A 32 -12.15 6.49 13.95
N TRP A 33 -11.30 7.06 14.80
CA TRP A 33 -11.08 6.62 16.17
C TRP A 33 -11.78 7.56 17.14
N CYS A 34 -13.07 7.33 17.38
CA CYS A 34 -13.76 7.94 18.52
C CYS A 34 -13.24 7.28 19.80
N THR A 35 -12.51 8.00 20.65
CA THR A 35 -12.05 7.51 21.95
C THR A 35 -13.13 7.69 23.02
N PRO A 36 -13.64 6.63 23.68
CA PRO A 36 -14.15 6.74 25.04
C PRO A 36 -12.99 6.61 26.04
N VAL A 37 -13.26 7.10 27.25
CA VAL A 37 -12.37 7.31 28.43
C VAL A 37 -11.61 6.04 28.93
N HIS A 38 -11.80 4.88 28.29
CA HIS A 38 -11.06 3.64 28.55
C HIS A 38 -10.41 3.13 27.26
N SER A 39 -9.24 3.68 26.91
CA SER A 39 -8.53 3.33 25.69
C SER A 39 -7.93 1.91 25.78
N PRO A 40 -8.31 0.97 24.90
CA PRO A 40 -7.61 -0.32 24.83
C PRO A 40 -6.15 -0.11 24.40
N GLN A 41 -5.26 -1.02 24.82
CA GLN A 41 -3.81 -0.98 24.53
C GLN A 41 -3.49 -0.93 23.02
N TYR A 42 -4.42 -1.39 22.17
CA TYR A 42 -4.36 -1.33 20.72
C TYR A 42 -5.76 -1.31 20.10
N GLN A 43 -5.91 -0.84 18.87
CA GLN A 43 -7.07 -1.16 18.03
C GLN A 43 -6.63 -1.39 16.58
N ILE A 44 -7.56 -1.87 15.76
CA ILE A 44 -7.31 -2.18 14.34
C ILE A 44 -8.51 -1.74 13.51
N CYS A 45 -8.28 -0.91 12.51
CA CYS A 45 -9.25 -0.56 11.48
C CYS A 45 -8.90 -1.29 10.19
N THR A 46 -9.83 -2.02 9.59
CA THR A 46 -9.57 -2.89 8.43
C THR A 46 -10.33 -2.45 7.18
N PHE A 47 -9.73 -2.71 6.02
CA PHE A 47 -10.34 -2.61 4.70
C PHE A 47 -10.38 -4.01 4.07
N PRO A 48 -11.56 -4.58 3.80
CA PRO A 48 -11.67 -5.91 3.22
C PRO A 48 -11.29 -5.93 1.74
N LEU A 49 -10.58 -6.96 1.31
CA LEU A 49 -10.24 -7.20 -0.09
C LEU A 49 -11.15 -8.29 -0.68
N PRO A 50 -11.45 -8.26 -2.00
CA PRO A 50 -12.28 -9.28 -2.64
C PRO A 50 -11.65 -10.70 -2.62
N THR A 51 -10.36 -10.82 -2.30
CA THR A 51 -9.67 -12.12 -2.10
C THR A 51 -10.05 -12.81 -0.79
N GLY A 52 -10.67 -12.08 0.15
CA GLY A 52 -10.85 -12.49 1.54
C GLY A 52 -9.72 -12.06 2.48
N ASP A 53 -8.65 -11.45 1.94
CA ASP A 53 -7.65 -10.74 2.75
C ASP A 53 -8.18 -9.39 3.23
N GLN A 54 -7.41 -8.72 4.09
CA GLN A 54 -7.69 -7.36 4.56
C GLN A 54 -6.41 -6.52 4.62
N ILE A 55 -6.57 -5.21 4.56
CA ILE A 55 -5.52 -4.22 4.83
C ILE A 55 -5.83 -3.59 6.18
N SER A 56 -4.85 -3.50 7.07
CA SER A 56 -5.08 -3.07 8.46
C SER A 56 -4.31 -1.80 8.79
N CYS A 57 -5.01 -0.81 9.35
CA CYS A 57 -4.42 0.29 10.11
C CYS A 57 -4.43 -0.08 11.59
N VAL A 58 -3.25 -0.13 12.21
CA VAL A 58 -3.10 -0.61 13.59
C VAL A 58 -2.63 0.55 14.48
N LEU A 59 -3.38 0.91 15.51
CA LEU A 59 -2.88 1.79 16.57
C LEU A 59 -2.25 0.93 17.64
N TRP A 60 -1.01 1.26 17.96
CA TRP A 60 -0.25 0.63 19.02
C TRP A 60 0.57 1.71 19.72
N ASN A 61 0.48 1.81 21.05
CA ASN A 61 1.21 2.84 21.82
C ASN A 61 1.08 4.26 21.25
N ASN A 62 -0.15 4.67 20.90
CA ASN A 62 -0.49 5.99 20.33
C ASN A 62 0.16 6.31 18.97
N LEU A 63 0.68 5.31 18.27
CA LEU A 63 1.19 5.44 16.90
C LEU A 63 0.42 4.53 15.95
N TYR A 64 0.22 5.00 14.72
CA TYR A 64 -0.46 4.25 13.67
C TYR A 64 0.54 3.52 12.79
N TYR A 65 0.23 2.28 12.46
CA TYR A 65 1.12 1.37 11.74
C TYR A 65 0.42 0.67 10.59
N ILE A 66 1.23 0.33 9.58
CA ILE A 66 0.90 -0.61 8.51
C ILE A 66 2.05 -1.59 8.30
N THR A 67 1.73 -2.84 8.01
CA THR A 67 2.74 -3.88 7.80
C THR A 67 3.19 -3.92 6.34
N GLY A 68 4.41 -4.40 6.09
CA GLY A 68 4.86 -4.66 4.71
C GLY A 68 3.95 -5.63 3.95
N THR A 69 3.29 -6.57 4.64
CA THR A 69 2.31 -7.48 4.04
C THR A 69 1.09 -6.71 3.53
N ASP A 70 0.56 -5.80 4.33
CA ASP A 70 -0.62 -5.00 3.97
C ASP A 70 -0.31 -3.96 2.89
N ILE A 71 0.91 -3.41 2.86
CA ILE A 71 1.40 -2.58 1.74
C ILE A 71 1.41 -3.39 0.43
N VAL A 72 1.97 -4.60 0.44
CA VAL A 72 1.96 -5.48 -0.75
C VAL A 72 0.53 -5.79 -1.18
N ARG A 73 -0.35 -6.16 -0.26
CA ARG A 73 -1.78 -6.43 -0.54
C ARG A 73 -2.46 -5.23 -1.20
N SER A 74 -2.25 -4.03 -0.66
CA SER A 74 -2.73 -2.77 -1.23
C SER A 74 -2.27 -2.59 -2.67
N LEU A 75 -0.98 -2.80 -2.96
CA LEU A 75 -0.44 -2.64 -4.30
C LEU A 75 -0.94 -3.70 -5.26
N VAL A 76 -0.97 -4.99 -4.87
CA VAL A 76 -1.50 -6.08 -5.71
C VAL A 76 -2.96 -5.82 -6.08
N PHE A 77 -3.77 -5.40 -5.10
CA PHE A 77 -5.16 -5.03 -5.34
C PHE A 77 -5.28 -3.84 -6.30
N ARG A 78 -4.49 -2.78 -6.10
CA ARG A 78 -4.46 -1.63 -7.00
C ARG A 78 -4.04 -2.00 -8.42
N PHE A 79 -3.03 -2.85 -8.60
CA PHE A 79 -2.60 -3.34 -9.91
C PHE A 79 -3.71 -4.12 -10.60
N HIS A 80 -4.39 -5.00 -9.87
CA HIS A 80 -5.55 -5.73 -10.38
C HIS A 80 -6.68 -4.77 -10.81
N ALA A 81 -7.09 -3.86 -9.93
CA ALA A 81 -8.14 -2.88 -10.21
C ALA A 81 -7.72 -1.91 -11.33
N PHE A 82 -6.44 -1.59 -11.47
CA PHE A 82 -5.92 -0.77 -12.57
C PHE A 82 -5.93 -1.51 -13.92
N GLY A 83 -6.28 -2.79 -13.94
CA GLY A 83 -6.34 -3.60 -15.16
C GLY A 83 -5.02 -4.25 -15.53
N ARG A 84 -4.07 -4.32 -14.59
CA ARG A 84 -2.73 -4.87 -14.75
C ARG A 84 -2.41 -5.94 -13.69
N PRO A 85 -3.07 -7.11 -13.70
CA PRO A 85 -2.88 -8.14 -12.67
C PRO A 85 -1.41 -8.60 -12.57
N VAL A 86 -0.92 -8.73 -11.33
CA VAL A 86 0.40 -9.27 -11.01
C VAL A 86 0.43 -10.77 -11.32
N GLN A 87 1.36 -11.20 -12.16
CA GLN A 87 1.56 -12.60 -12.57
C GLN A 87 2.66 -13.27 -11.74
N ASN A 88 3.71 -12.51 -11.38
CA ASN A 88 4.83 -13.00 -10.59
C ASN A 88 4.86 -12.31 -9.22
N LEU A 89 4.06 -12.82 -8.28
CA LEU A 89 3.91 -12.23 -6.96
C LEU A 89 5.24 -12.14 -6.19
N LYS A 90 6.09 -13.17 -6.29
CA LYS A 90 7.38 -13.19 -5.57
C LYS A 90 8.30 -12.06 -6.03
N LYS A 91 8.53 -11.92 -7.34
CA LYS A 91 9.36 -10.82 -7.88
C LYS A 91 8.72 -9.45 -7.61
N PHE A 92 7.39 -9.37 -7.62
CA PHE A 92 6.68 -8.13 -7.28
C PHE A 92 6.92 -7.74 -5.82
N GLU A 93 6.74 -8.68 -4.88
CA GLU A 93 7.05 -8.51 -3.45
C GLU A 93 8.49 -8.05 -3.23
N GLU A 94 9.48 -8.72 -3.86
CA GLU A 94 10.89 -8.33 -3.80
C GLU A 94 11.13 -6.88 -4.25
N GLY A 95 10.45 -6.46 -5.34
CA GLY A 95 10.51 -5.09 -5.83
C GLY A 95 9.94 -4.07 -4.85
N VAL A 96 8.75 -4.34 -4.30
CA VAL A 96 8.12 -3.47 -3.29
C VAL A 96 8.97 -3.37 -2.03
N PHE A 97 9.51 -4.49 -1.54
CA PHE A 97 10.41 -4.48 -0.38
C PHE A 97 11.70 -3.73 -0.66
N SER A 98 12.21 -3.77 -1.90
CA SER A 98 13.35 -2.96 -2.31
C SER A 98 13.06 -1.46 -2.16
N ASP A 99 11.89 -1.00 -2.58
CA ASP A 99 11.49 0.41 -2.47
C ASP A 99 11.30 0.83 -1.01
N LEU A 100 10.72 -0.04 -0.18
CA LEU A 100 10.50 0.17 1.25
C LEU A 100 11.80 0.19 2.09
N ARG A 101 12.96 -0.13 1.51
CA ARG A 101 14.24 0.01 2.21
C ARG A 101 14.57 1.46 2.54
N ASN A 102 14.07 2.41 1.74
CA ASN A 102 14.33 3.84 1.92
C ASN A 102 13.70 4.42 3.20
N LEU A 103 12.64 3.80 3.71
CA LEU A 103 11.97 4.20 4.96
C LEU A 103 12.78 3.70 6.16
N LYS A 104 13.35 4.57 7.00
CA LYS A 104 14.33 4.17 8.01
C LYS A 104 13.69 3.73 9.33
N PRO A 105 14.16 2.65 9.98
CA PRO A 105 13.77 2.35 11.35
C PRO A 105 14.08 3.52 12.30
N GLY A 106 13.15 3.82 13.21
CA GLY A 106 13.21 4.96 14.14
C GLY A 106 12.72 6.29 13.56
N GLN A 107 12.57 6.41 12.24
CA GLN A 107 12.04 7.60 11.56
C GLN A 107 10.71 7.32 10.87
N ASP A 108 10.66 6.25 10.07
CA ASP A 108 9.53 5.89 9.22
C ASP A 108 8.92 4.53 9.57
N ALA A 109 9.59 3.78 10.45
CA ALA A 109 9.22 2.42 10.81
C ALA A 109 9.74 2.03 12.20
N SER A 110 9.06 1.08 12.86
CA SER A 110 9.60 0.32 13.98
C SER A 110 10.21 -1.00 13.48
N LEU A 111 11.26 -1.45 14.17
CA LEU A 111 11.86 -2.75 13.95
C LEU A 111 11.53 -3.66 15.14
N GLU A 112 10.52 -4.49 14.97
CA GLU A 112 9.96 -5.33 16.02
C GLU A 112 10.70 -6.66 16.10
N GLU A 113 11.21 -6.98 17.30
CA GLU A 113 11.90 -8.23 17.57
C GLU A 113 10.93 -9.42 17.67
N PRO A 114 11.39 -10.65 17.38
CA PRO A 114 10.58 -11.84 17.57
C PRO A 114 9.99 -11.91 18.99
N ARG A 115 8.74 -12.37 19.08
CA ARG A 115 7.99 -12.52 20.36
C ARG A 115 7.58 -11.20 21.04
N SER A 116 7.67 -10.04 20.38
CA SER A 116 7.07 -8.82 20.92
C SER A 116 5.54 -8.94 20.97
N GLU A 117 4.92 -8.31 21.98
CA GLU A 117 3.45 -8.28 22.10
C GLU A 117 2.79 -7.70 20.86
N PHE A 118 3.45 -6.71 20.25
CA PHE A 118 2.97 -6.09 19.03
C PHE A 118 2.95 -7.08 17.86
N LEU A 119 4.01 -7.87 17.65
CA LEU A 119 4.02 -8.93 16.62
C LEU A 119 2.96 -9.99 16.89
N ASP A 120 2.69 -10.31 18.16
CA ASP A 120 1.63 -11.25 18.51
C ASP A 120 0.25 -10.73 18.11
N VAL A 121 -0.03 -9.44 18.34
CA VAL A 121 -1.26 -8.78 17.89
C VAL A 121 -1.34 -8.78 16.36
N LEU A 122 -0.28 -8.37 15.67
CA LEU A 122 -0.25 -8.33 14.20
C LEU A 122 -0.46 -9.72 13.58
N TYR A 123 0.14 -10.76 14.18
CA TYR A 123 0.00 -12.13 13.69
C TYR A 123 -1.42 -12.67 13.93
N LYS A 124 -2.00 -12.46 15.11
CA LYS A 124 -3.38 -12.88 15.44
C LYS A 124 -4.43 -12.26 14.51
N ASN A 125 -4.16 -11.04 14.02
CA ASN A 125 -5.07 -10.30 13.14
C ASN A 125 -4.71 -10.43 11.65
N ASN A 126 -3.87 -11.39 11.27
CA ASN A 126 -3.46 -11.67 9.89
C ASN A 126 -2.76 -10.49 9.17
N CYS A 127 -2.20 -9.54 9.92
CA CYS A 127 -1.46 -8.40 9.36
C CYS A 127 -0.03 -8.81 8.95
N ILE A 128 0.51 -9.92 9.49
CA ILE A 128 1.81 -10.49 9.13
C ILE A 128 1.72 -12.02 9.01
N ARG A 129 2.59 -12.60 8.18
CA ARG A 129 2.62 -14.07 7.96
C ARG A 129 3.53 -14.84 8.94
N THR A 130 4.43 -14.15 9.64
CA THR A 130 5.39 -14.79 10.56
C THR A 130 5.65 -13.89 11.75
N LYS A 131 6.05 -14.48 12.90
CA LYS A 131 6.51 -13.76 14.09
C LYS A 131 8.04 -13.59 14.15
N LYS A 132 8.73 -13.71 13.01
CA LYS A 132 10.15 -13.33 12.91
C LYS A 132 10.26 -11.81 13.00
N LYS A 133 11.47 -11.30 13.20
CA LYS A 133 11.77 -9.87 13.19
C LYS A 133 11.09 -9.18 12.00
N GLN A 134 10.22 -8.21 12.28
CA GLN A 134 9.49 -7.47 11.25
C GLN A 134 9.84 -6.00 11.28
N LYS A 135 9.92 -5.40 10.10
CA LYS A 135 9.87 -3.94 9.95
C LYS A 135 8.41 -3.55 9.74
N VAL A 136 7.87 -2.75 10.66
CA VAL A 136 6.48 -2.27 10.64
C VAL A 136 6.53 -0.76 10.42
N PHE A 137 5.79 -0.24 9.45
CA PHE A 137 5.92 1.14 9.00
C PHE A 137 4.94 2.05 9.72
N TYR A 138 5.34 3.28 10.01
CA TYR A 138 4.40 4.30 10.47
C TYR A 138 3.45 4.63 9.33
N TRP A 139 2.16 4.67 9.64
CA TRP A 139 1.08 4.85 8.67
C TRP A 139 1.32 6.03 7.73
N PHE A 140 1.69 7.19 8.30
CA PHE A 140 1.91 8.43 7.56
C PHE A 140 3.23 8.49 6.77
N SER A 141 4.18 7.61 7.06
CA SER A 141 5.48 7.58 6.39
C SER A 141 5.47 6.79 5.09
N VAL A 142 4.39 6.06 4.77
CA VAL A 142 4.34 5.19 3.58
C VAL A 142 3.76 5.94 2.38
N PRO A 143 4.55 6.23 1.32
CA PRO A 143 4.07 6.94 0.15
C PRO A 143 3.37 5.98 -0.82
N HIS A 144 2.16 5.54 -0.49
CA HIS A 144 1.41 4.51 -1.22
C HIS A 144 1.30 4.75 -2.73
N ASP A 145 1.01 5.97 -3.15
CA ASP A 145 0.93 6.32 -4.56
C ASP A 145 2.29 6.27 -5.26
N ARG A 146 3.35 6.72 -4.58
CA ARG A 146 4.71 6.63 -5.11
C ARG A 146 5.13 5.17 -5.32
N LEU A 147 4.86 4.31 -4.34
CA LEU A 147 5.16 2.87 -4.43
C LEU A 147 4.41 2.21 -5.60
N PHE A 148 3.14 2.57 -5.82
CA PHE A 148 2.38 2.08 -6.96
C PHE A 148 3.01 2.50 -8.29
N LEU A 149 3.36 3.78 -8.44
CA LEU A 149 3.98 4.27 -9.65
C LEU A 149 5.37 3.66 -9.89
N ASP A 150 6.21 3.59 -8.86
CA ASP A 150 7.57 3.03 -8.97
C ASP A 150 7.52 1.55 -9.40
N ALA A 151 6.56 0.78 -8.89
CA ALA A 151 6.32 -0.58 -9.34
C ALA A 151 5.85 -0.64 -10.81
N LEU A 152 4.98 0.28 -11.22
CA LEU A 152 4.42 0.33 -12.57
C LEU A 152 5.48 0.71 -13.60
N GLU A 153 6.28 1.75 -13.32
CA GLU A 153 7.38 2.18 -14.17
C GLU A 153 8.42 1.08 -14.37
N ARG A 154 8.71 0.33 -13.30
CA ARG A 154 9.64 -0.79 -13.37
C ARG A 154 9.15 -1.86 -14.34
N ASP A 155 7.87 -2.18 -14.32
CA ASP A 155 7.29 -3.15 -15.24
C ASP A 155 7.21 -2.62 -16.68
N LEU A 156 6.84 -1.35 -16.89
CA LEU A 156 6.84 -0.73 -18.22
C LEU A 156 8.26 -0.65 -18.82
N LYS A 157 9.28 -0.35 -18.01
CA LYS A 157 10.69 -0.38 -18.42
C LYS A 157 11.13 -1.78 -18.83
N ARG A 158 10.72 -2.82 -18.09
CA ARG A 158 11.02 -4.21 -18.45
C ARG A 158 10.36 -4.59 -19.78
N GLU A 159 9.08 -4.27 -19.97
CA GLU A 159 8.37 -4.51 -21.23
C GLU A 159 9.06 -3.85 -22.42
N LYS A 160 9.46 -2.57 -22.28
CA LYS A 160 10.19 -1.83 -23.32
C LYS A 160 11.54 -2.48 -23.68
N LEU A 161 12.18 -3.13 -22.71
CA LEU A 161 13.45 -3.85 -22.90
C LEU A 161 13.26 -5.32 -23.33
N GLY A 162 12.01 -5.78 -23.53
CA GLY A 162 11.71 -7.19 -23.82
C GLY A 162 12.01 -8.14 -22.66
N ILE A 163 12.14 -7.61 -21.44
CA ILE A 163 12.34 -8.39 -20.20
C ILE A 163 10.97 -8.69 -19.61
N GLU A 164 10.80 -9.91 -19.09
CA GLU A 164 9.57 -10.31 -18.41
C GLU A 164 9.25 -9.40 -17.20
N ALA A 165 8.11 -8.71 -17.27
CA ALA A 165 7.57 -7.88 -16.20
C ALA A 165 6.86 -8.73 -15.12
N THR A 166 6.61 -8.15 -13.95
CA THR A 166 5.93 -8.87 -12.86
C THR A 166 4.40 -8.87 -12.97
N SER A 167 3.86 -7.95 -13.76
CA SER A 167 2.43 -7.78 -14.04
C SER A 167 2.21 -7.58 -15.54
N CYS A 168 0.99 -7.83 -16.01
CA CYS A 168 0.63 -7.75 -17.43
C CYS A 168 -0.66 -6.93 -17.61
N ALA A 169 -0.70 -6.02 -18.59
CA ALA A 169 -1.88 -5.22 -18.88
C ALA A 169 -2.93 -6.06 -19.61
N VAL A 170 -4.16 -6.09 -19.10
CA VAL A 170 -5.27 -6.90 -19.67
C VAL A 170 -6.56 -6.12 -19.88
N SER A 171 -6.70 -4.92 -19.31
CA SER A 171 -7.87 -4.05 -19.48
C SER A 171 -7.49 -2.59 -19.24
N ASN A 172 -8.38 -1.66 -19.61
CA ASN A 172 -8.18 -0.25 -19.32
C ASN A 172 -8.24 0.04 -17.81
N PRO A 173 -7.51 1.04 -17.29
CA PRO A 173 -6.62 1.96 -18.01
C PRO A 173 -5.25 1.39 -18.40
N ALA A 174 -4.82 0.24 -17.86
CA ALA A 174 -3.46 -0.27 -18.08
C ALA A 174 -3.07 -0.50 -19.55
N LEU A 175 -4.02 -0.90 -20.42
CA LEU A 175 -3.75 -1.10 -21.85
C LEU A 175 -3.44 0.21 -22.59
N SER A 176 -4.02 1.31 -22.15
CA SER A 176 -3.83 2.63 -22.77
C SER A 176 -2.61 3.38 -22.22
N LEU A 177 -1.97 2.83 -21.20
CA LEU A 177 -0.84 3.46 -20.54
C LEU A 177 0.47 3.19 -21.30
N THR A 178 1.25 4.23 -21.52
CA THR A 178 2.60 4.15 -22.09
C THR A 178 3.61 4.59 -21.04
N LEU A 179 4.89 4.24 -21.24
CA LEU A 179 5.96 4.71 -20.35
C LEU A 179 6.00 6.25 -20.30
N ASP A 180 5.78 6.91 -21.44
CA ASP A 180 5.82 8.37 -21.56
C ASP A 180 4.64 9.03 -20.82
N SER A 181 3.42 8.50 -20.94
CA SER A 181 2.27 9.03 -20.18
C SER A 181 2.38 8.76 -18.67
N THR A 182 3.09 7.70 -18.28
CA THR A 182 3.40 7.45 -16.87
C THR A 182 4.34 8.51 -16.32
N GLN A 183 5.36 8.95 -17.08
CA GLN A 183 6.28 10.02 -16.67
C GLN A 183 5.55 11.34 -16.42
N GLU A 184 4.56 11.70 -17.23
CA GLU A 184 3.73 12.88 -16.99
C GLU A 184 2.93 12.75 -15.68
N ALA A 185 2.32 11.58 -15.44
CA ALA A 185 1.62 11.30 -14.18
C ALA A 185 2.57 11.33 -12.97
N PHE A 186 3.80 10.82 -13.13
CA PHE A 186 4.86 10.93 -12.12
C PHE A 186 5.19 12.37 -11.79
N GLU A 187 5.32 13.23 -12.80
CA GLU A 187 5.63 14.64 -12.61
C GLU A 187 4.47 15.39 -11.95
N GLN A 188 3.21 15.06 -12.29
CA GLN A 188 2.04 15.62 -11.60
C GLN A 188 1.99 15.20 -10.12
N ILE A 189 2.25 13.92 -9.82
CA ILE A 189 2.26 13.43 -8.45
C ILE A 189 3.45 14.02 -7.68
N ARG A 190 4.65 14.08 -8.26
CA ARG A 190 5.81 14.77 -7.66
C ARG A 190 5.50 16.24 -7.35
N LYS A 191 4.86 16.96 -8.27
CA LYS A 191 4.45 18.36 -8.07
C LYS A 191 3.45 18.52 -6.92
N SER A 192 2.49 17.60 -6.80
CA SER A 192 1.54 17.61 -5.67
C SER A 192 2.23 17.38 -4.31
N PHE A 193 3.28 16.56 -4.26
CA PHE A 193 4.09 16.35 -3.05
C PHE A 193 5.03 17.52 -2.73
N SER A 194 5.48 18.28 -3.74
CA SER A 194 6.29 19.49 -3.51
C SER A 194 5.50 20.69 -2.99
N LEU A 195 4.16 20.60 -2.96
CA LEU A 195 3.26 21.65 -2.46
C LEU A 195 2.78 21.44 -1.02
N LEU A 196 3.34 20.48 -0.29
CA LEU A 196 3.14 20.39 1.16
C LEU A 196 4.42 20.82 1.88
N PRO A 197 4.53 22.08 2.32
CA PRO A 197 5.52 22.45 3.31
C PRO A 197 5.24 21.63 4.57
N PHE A 198 6.21 20.80 4.94
CA PHE A 198 6.26 20.12 6.22
C PHE A 198 6.59 21.14 7.32
N THR A 199 5.81 22.22 7.47
CA THR A 199 6.04 23.26 8.49
C THR A 199 4.85 24.21 8.67
N THR A 200 3.68 23.75 9.12
CA THR A 200 2.65 24.61 9.76
C THR A 200 1.63 23.81 10.56
N LEU A 201 2.07 22.94 11.49
CA LEU A 201 1.17 22.34 12.48
C LEU A 201 1.68 22.42 13.93
N PHE A 202 2.74 23.21 14.16
CA PHE A 202 3.16 23.63 15.50
C PHE A 202 3.50 25.12 15.49
N ALA A 203 2.49 25.94 15.25
CA ALA A 203 2.44 27.32 15.71
C ALA A 203 0.97 27.64 16.00
N ASP A 204 0.74 28.17 17.19
CA ASP A 204 -0.52 28.73 17.71
C ASP A 204 -1.61 27.76 18.20
N LYS A 205 -1.41 27.23 19.42
CA LYS A 205 -2.06 27.73 20.65
C LYS A 205 -1.69 26.90 21.88
#